data_AF-A0AAW6TSU8-F1
#
_entry.id   AF-A0AAW6TSU8-F1
#
_cell.length_a   1.000
_cell.length_b   1.000
_cell.length_c   1.000
_cell.angle_alpha   90.00
_cell.angle_beta   90.00
_cell.angle_gamma   90.00
#
_symmetry.space_group_name_H-M   'P 1'
#
loop_
_entity.id
_entity.type
_entity.pdbx_description
1 polymer ?
#
loop_
_entity_poly.entity_id
_entity_poly.type
_entity_poly.pdbx_seq_one_letter_code
_entity_poly.pdbx_strand_id
1 'polypeptide(L)'
;MKRRCCRACVTLWIALLVVSGCGKEGDTGQNDSASAPVSAEQIAAIRNNLAQGMKPIGFGNVKASDAGRQCLVEARTPEGGVRITPPPPPLGMVRTVGQVTFYAGELDGVSPDGLTIRRAYPTAGNFKKVEIPKGDIQSIHLAP
;
A
#
# COMPACT_ATOMS: atom_id res chain seq x y z
N MET A 1 53.52 -10.40 -24.16
CA MET A 1 54.38 -10.58 -22.96
C MET A 1 53.69 -9.88 -21.78
N LYS A 2 53.16 -10.60 -20.78
CA LYS A 2 53.68 -10.67 -19.38
C LYS A 2 53.77 -9.25 -18.74
N ARG A 3 53.10 -8.86 -17.63
CA ARG A 3 52.66 -9.55 -16.39
C ARG A 3 51.60 -8.72 -15.63
N ARG A 4 50.86 -9.44 -14.77
CA ARG A 4 49.96 -8.99 -13.68
C ARG A 4 50.71 -8.31 -12.52
N CYS A 5 49.93 -7.78 -11.55
CA CYS A 5 50.25 -7.31 -10.18
C CYS A 5 50.39 -5.77 -10.09
N CYS A 6 49.75 -4.99 -9.20
CA CYS A 6 49.21 -5.22 -7.86
C CYS A 6 47.97 -4.30 -7.66
N ARG A 7 46.76 -4.83 -7.48
CA ARG A 7 46.03 -4.95 -6.20
C ARG A 7 46.86 -4.60 -4.94
N ALA A 8 46.98 -3.32 -4.61
CA ALA A 8 47.21 -2.82 -3.24
C ALA A 8 47.19 -1.28 -3.24
N CYS A 9 46.16 -0.69 -2.65
CA CYS A 9 46.25 0.53 -1.82
C CYS A 9 44.86 0.81 -1.25
N VAL A 10 44.59 0.08 -0.17
CA VAL A 10 43.57 0.38 0.83
C VAL A 10 43.92 1.76 1.41
N THR A 11 43.17 2.80 1.05
CA THR A 11 43.20 4.07 1.77
C THR A 11 41.91 4.21 2.56
N LEU A 12 42.01 3.63 3.75
CA LEU A 12 41.21 3.81 4.95
C LEU A 12 41.20 5.30 5.33
N TRP A 13 40.08 6.00 5.12
CA TRP A 13 39.85 7.33 5.73
C TRP A 13 38.88 7.15 6.90
N ILE A 14 39.46 6.88 8.07
CA ILE A 14 38.77 6.95 9.36
C ILE A 14 38.77 8.43 9.75
N ALA A 15 37.62 9.08 9.60
CA ALA A 15 37.39 10.39 10.20
C ALA A 15 37.16 10.20 11.71
N LEU A 16 38.16 10.61 12.49
CA LEU A 16 38.08 10.84 13.93
C LEU A 16 36.94 11.82 14.24
N LEU A 17 35.86 11.31 14.81
CA LEU A 17 34.91 12.09 15.60
C LEU A 17 35.00 11.58 17.04
N VAL A 18 35.92 12.20 17.80
CA VAL A 18 35.89 12.16 19.26
C VAL A 18 35.71 13.60 19.72
N VAL A 19 34.47 13.99 20.04
CA VAL A 19 34.18 15.01 21.04
C VAL A 19 32.91 14.59 21.80
N SER A 20 33.15 14.22 23.06
CA SER A 20 32.31 14.42 24.25
C SER A 20 30.88 13.87 24.30
N GLY A 21 30.70 12.87 25.17
CA GLY A 21 29.39 12.49 25.69
C GLY A 21 29.43 11.32 26.66
N CYS A 22 30.27 11.37 27.70
CA CYS A 22 30.15 10.45 28.84
C CYS A 22 29.01 10.96 29.73
N GLY A 23 27.95 10.15 29.90
CA GLY A 23 26.77 10.57 30.68
C GLY A 23 25.74 9.46 30.89
N LYS A 24 26.09 8.51 31.76
CA LYS A 24 25.21 7.79 32.71
C LYS A 24 24.20 6.76 32.17
N GLU A 25 24.38 5.52 32.66
CA GLU A 25 23.41 4.43 32.67
C GLU A 25 22.03 4.88 33.15
N GLY A 26 21.03 4.45 32.39
CA GLY A 26 19.61 4.53 32.70
C GLY A 26 18.89 3.46 31.87
N ASP A 27 18.86 2.24 32.41
CA ASP A 27 17.89 1.22 32.03
C ASP A 27 16.49 1.77 32.32
N THR A 28 15.68 2.02 31.30
CA THR A 28 14.21 2.08 31.34
C THR A 28 13.67 2.25 29.92
N GLY A 29 12.75 1.38 29.53
CA GLY A 29 11.69 1.75 28.58
C GLY A 29 11.98 1.41 27.12
N GLN A 30 11.75 0.14 26.80
CA GLN A 30 10.80 -0.26 25.76
C GLN A 30 10.69 0.68 24.54
N ASN A 31 11.26 0.21 23.43
CA ASN A 31 11.13 0.75 22.09
C ASN A 31 9.66 1.00 21.70
N ASP A 32 9.09 2.14 22.07
CA ASP A 32 8.01 2.76 21.30
C ASP A 32 8.66 3.57 20.19
N SER A 33 9.26 2.84 19.24
CA SER A 33 9.47 3.36 17.89
C SER A 33 8.09 3.53 17.27
N ALA A 34 7.40 4.60 17.63
CA ALA A 34 6.23 5.07 16.91
C ALA A 34 6.66 5.18 15.44
N SER A 35 6.19 4.25 14.62
CA SER A 35 6.44 4.29 13.20
C SER A 35 6.02 5.67 12.71
N ALA A 36 6.94 6.39 12.07
CA ALA A 36 6.66 7.73 11.58
C ALA A 36 5.34 7.71 10.78
N PRO A 37 4.48 8.75 10.91
CA PRO A 37 3.24 8.80 10.16
C PRO A 37 3.55 8.65 8.66
N VAL A 38 2.84 7.73 7.99
CA VAL A 38 2.99 7.51 6.55
C VAL A 38 2.70 8.84 5.85
N SER A 39 3.67 9.34 5.08
CA SER A 39 3.52 10.62 4.41
C SER A 39 2.57 10.54 3.20
N ALA A 40 2.03 11.68 2.78
CA ALA A 40 1.16 11.76 1.61
C ALA A 40 1.89 11.30 0.33
N GLU A 41 3.18 11.58 0.22
CA GLU A 41 4.03 11.17 -0.89
C GLU A 41 4.18 9.64 -0.93
N GLN A 42 4.30 9.00 0.24
CA GLN A 42 4.39 7.55 0.34
C GLN A 42 3.06 6.89 -0.08
N ILE A 43 1.92 7.45 0.35
CA ILE A 43 0.59 6.99 -0.08
C ILE A 43 0.43 7.13 -1.60
N ALA A 44 0.83 8.29 -2.16
CA ALA A 44 0.78 8.53 -3.59
C ALA A 44 1.69 7.57 -4.39
N ALA A 45 2.89 7.28 -3.90
CA ALA A 45 3.81 6.33 -4.52
C ALA A 45 3.21 4.91 -4.55
N ILE A 46 2.57 4.49 -3.44
CA ILE A 46 1.90 3.18 -3.37
C ILE A 46 0.71 3.15 -4.33
N ARG A 47 -0.12 4.19 -4.35
CA ARG A 47 -1.22 4.32 -5.31
C ARG A 47 -0.73 4.18 -6.74
N ASN A 48 0.31 4.93 -7.14
CA ASN A 48 0.83 4.91 -8.50
C ASN A 48 1.37 3.54 -8.91
N ASN A 49 2.05 2.84 -7.98
CA ASN A 49 2.51 1.48 -8.22
C ASN A 49 1.35 0.49 -8.39
N LEU A 50 0.34 0.57 -7.53
CA LEU A 50 -0.84 -0.30 -7.62
C LEU A 50 -1.73 0.02 -8.82
N ALA A 51 -1.82 1.30 -9.21
CA ALA A 51 -2.64 1.81 -10.30
C ALA A 51 -1.95 1.73 -11.67
N GLN A 52 -0.80 1.06 -11.78
CA GLN A 52 -0.01 1.05 -13.01
C GLN A 52 -0.83 0.53 -14.20
N GLY A 53 -0.92 1.33 -15.26
CA GLY A 53 -1.70 1.01 -16.45
C GLY A 53 -3.22 1.24 -16.34
N MET A 54 -3.71 1.74 -15.20
CA MET A 54 -5.10 2.14 -15.00
C MET A 54 -5.28 3.66 -15.12
N LYS A 55 -6.50 4.11 -15.42
CA LYS A 55 -6.84 5.53 -15.51
C LYS A 55 -7.68 5.96 -14.31
N PRO A 56 -7.38 7.13 -13.71
CA PRO A 56 -8.23 7.68 -12.66
C PRO A 56 -9.60 8.03 -13.23
N ILE A 57 -10.65 7.67 -12.49
CA ILE A 57 -12.05 7.94 -12.83
C ILE A 57 -12.80 8.44 -11.58
N GLY A 58 -13.66 9.44 -11.77
CA GLY A 58 -14.55 9.88 -10.69
C GLY A 58 -15.66 8.87 -10.44
N PHE A 59 -16.10 8.70 -9.19
CA PHE A 59 -17.17 7.76 -8.82
C PHE A 59 -18.43 7.90 -9.70
N GLY A 60 -18.86 9.14 -9.99
CA GLY A 60 -20.04 9.40 -10.84
C GLY A 60 -19.89 9.00 -12.31
N ASN A 61 -18.67 8.68 -12.75
CA ASN A 61 -18.38 8.22 -14.11
C ASN A 61 -18.21 6.70 -14.21
N VAL A 62 -18.18 5.98 -13.08
CA VAL A 62 -18.16 4.51 -13.06
C VAL A 62 -19.54 4.00 -13.43
N LYS A 63 -19.60 3.10 -14.41
CA LYS A 63 -20.84 2.57 -14.97
C LYS A 63 -20.98 1.09 -14.66
N ALA A 64 -22.21 0.58 -14.68
CA ALA A 64 -22.46 -0.86 -14.60
C ALA A 64 -21.77 -1.65 -15.74
N SER A 65 -21.58 -1.03 -16.91
CA SER A 65 -20.84 -1.61 -18.04
C SER A 65 -19.34 -1.80 -17.77
N ASP A 66 -18.80 -1.21 -16.69
CA ASP A 66 -17.41 -1.37 -16.29
C ASP A 66 -17.18 -2.65 -15.46
N ALA A 67 -18.25 -3.38 -15.12
CA ALA A 67 -18.15 -4.61 -14.36
C ALA A 67 -17.23 -5.63 -15.05
N GLY A 68 -16.37 -6.29 -14.28
CA GLY A 68 -15.32 -7.20 -14.75
C GLY A 68 -13.99 -6.52 -15.08
N ARG A 69 -13.94 -5.18 -15.18
CA ARG A 69 -12.67 -4.46 -15.38
C ARG A 69 -11.86 -4.46 -14.09
N GLN A 70 -10.54 -4.61 -14.22
CA GLN A 70 -9.62 -4.45 -13.08
C GLN A 70 -9.68 -3.01 -12.57
N CYS A 71 -9.70 -2.84 -11.26
CA CYS A 71 -9.79 -1.55 -10.59
C CYS A 71 -8.95 -1.53 -9.31
N LEU A 72 -8.54 -0.32 -8.96
CA LEU A 72 -7.97 0.04 -7.68
C LEU A 72 -8.83 1.13 -7.06
N VAL A 73 -9.30 0.90 -5.84
CA VAL A 73 -10.05 1.88 -5.08
C VAL A 73 -9.25 2.24 -3.84
N GLU A 74 -8.98 3.52 -3.69
CA GLU A 74 -8.40 4.08 -2.48
C GLU A 74 -9.53 4.64 -1.63
N ALA A 75 -9.62 4.17 -0.40
CA ALA A 75 -10.60 4.66 0.55
C ALA A 75 -9.95 5.04 1.88
N ARG A 76 -10.59 5.96 2.60
CA ARG A 76 -10.28 6.22 3.99
C ARG A 76 -10.48 4.94 4.80
N THR A 77 -9.53 4.62 5.66
CA THR A 77 -9.70 3.56 6.65
C THR A 77 -10.62 4.07 7.77
N PRO A 78 -11.77 3.44 8.03
CA PRO A 78 -12.67 3.88 9.10
C PRO A 78 -12.04 3.68 10.48
N GLU A 79 -12.53 4.43 11.46
CA GLU A 79 -12.18 4.26 12.87
C GLU A 79 -12.58 2.85 13.33
N GLY A 80 -11.63 2.09 13.90
CA GLY A 80 -11.81 0.67 14.21
C GLY A 80 -11.38 -0.30 13.10
N GLY A 81 -10.85 0.22 11.98
CA GLY A 81 -10.27 -0.58 10.90
C GLY A 81 -11.28 -1.15 9.92
N VAL A 82 -10.78 -1.81 8.88
CA VAL A 82 -11.62 -2.37 7.82
C VAL A 82 -12.29 -3.65 8.30
N ARG A 83 -13.62 -3.64 8.36
CA ARG A 83 -14.41 -4.83 8.68
C ARG A 83 -14.59 -5.70 7.44
N ILE A 84 -13.77 -6.73 7.31
CA ILE A 84 -13.94 -7.77 6.29
C ILE A 84 -14.58 -9.00 6.95
N THR A 85 -15.77 -9.36 6.51
CA THR A 85 -16.44 -10.61 6.96
C THR A 85 -15.57 -11.82 6.59
N PRO A 86 -15.52 -12.90 7.39
CA PRO A 86 -14.90 -14.15 6.95
C PRO A 86 -15.55 -14.67 5.64
N PRO A 87 -14.82 -15.38 4.77
CA PRO A 87 -13.38 -15.71 4.84
C PRO A 87 -12.47 -14.49 4.58
N PRO A 88 -11.18 -14.54 5.02
CA PRO A 88 -10.21 -13.47 4.82
C PRO A 88 -9.96 -13.20 3.35
N PRO A 89 -9.69 -11.94 2.95
CA PRO A 89 -9.59 -11.58 1.54
C PRO A 89 -8.39 -12.27 0.85
N PRO A 90 -8.49 -12.56 -0.46
CA PRO A 90 -7.36 -13.02 -1.25
C PRO A 90 -6.17 -12.07 -1.17
N LEU A 91 -4.96 -12.62 -1.30
CA LEU A 91 -3.73 -11.82 -1.28
C LEU A 91 -3.78 -10.69 -2.31
N GLY A 92 -3.39 -9.50 -1.84
CA GLY A 92 -3.37 -8.27 -2.64
C GLY A 92 -4.73 -7.62 -2.84
N MET A 93 -5.85 -8.20 -2.37
CA MET A 93 -7.17 -7.57 -2.52
C MET A 93 -7.32 -6.34 -1.64
N VAL A 94 -6.81 -6.39 -0.40
CA VAL A 94 -6.93 -5.32 0.59
C VAL A 94 -5.54 -5.01 1.12
N ARG A 95 -5.15 -3.74 1.12
CA ARG A 95 -3.88 -3.27 1.67
C ARG A 95 -4.08 -1.95 2.42
N THR A 96 -3.89 -1.96 3.72
CA THR A 96 -3.97 -0.74 4.56
C THR A 96 -2.58 -0.12 4.71
N VAL A 97 -2.51 1.20 4.53
CA VAL A 97 -1.30 2.01 4.65
C VAL A 97 -1.67 3.31 5.36
N GLY A 98 -1.25 3.46 6.61
CA GLY A 98 -1.67 4.58 7.45
C GLY A 98 -3.20 4.65 7.57
N GLN A 99 -3.78 5.81 7.25
CA GLN A 99 -5.23 6.05 7.29
C GLN A 99 -5.96 5.74 5.97
N VAL A 100 -5.31 5.03 5.06
CA VAL A 100 -5.85 4.70 3.74
C VAL A 100 -5.87 3.19 3.55
N THR A 101 -6.91 2.66 2.93
CA THR A 101 -6.99 1.29 2.46
C THR A 101 -7.13 1.27 0.96
N PHE A 102 -6.28 0.47 0.31
CA PHE A 102 -6.33 0.15 -1.10
C PHE A 102 -7.06 -1.17 -1.30
N TYR A 103 -8.04 -1.15 -2.19
CA TYR A 103 -8.83 -2.29 -2.61
C TYR A 103 -8.54 -2.58 -4.08
N ALA A 104 -8.00 -3.75 -4.39
CA ALA A 104 -7.62 -4.14 -5.75
C ALA A 104 -8.33 -5.42 -6.20
N GLY A 105 -8.99 -5.36 -7.34
CA GLY A 105 -9.73 -6.49 -7.91
C GLY A 105 -10.53 -6.08 -9.14
N GLU A 106 -11.52 -6.87 -9.50
CA GLU A 106 -12.48 -6.52 -10.55
C GLU A 106 -13.63 -5.71 -9.96
N LEU A 107 -14.13 -4.74 -10.71
CA LEU A 107 -15.40 -4.11 -10.39
C LEU A 107 -16.51 -5.16 -10.52
N ASP A 108 -17.30 -5.39 -9.47
CA ASP A 108 -18.44 -6.30 -9.51
C ASP A 108 -19.76 -5.54 -9.71
N GLY A 109 -19.88 -4.35 -9.10
CA GLY A 109 -21.06 -3.52 -9.23
C GLY A 109 -20.86 -2.11 -8.68
N VAL A 110 -21.74 -1.20 -9.08
CA VAL A 110 -21.80 0.19 -8.62
C VAL A 110 -23.23 0.50 -8.20
N SER A 111 -23.38 1.19 -7.08
CA SER A 111 -24.65 1.68 -6.54
C SER A 111 -24.54 3.18 -6.21
N PRO A 112 -25.64 3.87 -5.89
CA PRO A 112 -25.57 5.24 -5.40
C PRO A 112 -24.76 5.40 -4.09
N ASP A 113 -24.73 4.34 -3.28
CA ASP A 113 -24.16 4.32 -1.93
C ASP A 113 -22.69 3.85 -1.90
N GLY A 114 -22.20 3.26 -2.99
CA GLY A 114 -20.84 2.75 -3.05
C GLY A 114 -20.56 1.89 -4.28
N LEU A 115 -19.49 1.12 -4.20
CA LEU A 115 -19.16 0.13 -5.22
C LEU A 115 -18.77 -1.18 -4.56
N THR A 116 -18.88 -2.27 -5.32
CA THR A 116 -18.43 -3.59 -4.90
C THR A 116 -17.28 -4.01 -5.79
N ILE A 117 -16.18 -4.42 -5.18
CA ILE A 117 -15.08 -5.09 -5.86
C ILE A 117 -15.12 -6.58 -5.57
N ARG A 118 -14.60 -7.38 -6.50
CA ARG A 118 -14.40 -8.81 -6.29
C ARG A 118 -12.99 -9.25 -6.65
N ARG A 119 -12.53 -10.32 -6.02
CA ARG A 119 -11.30 -11.00 -6.42
C ARG A 119 -11.45 -12.50 -6.22
N ALA A 120 -10.99 -13.27 -7.20
CA ALA A 120 -10.99 -14.72 -7.12
C ALA A 120 -9.95 -15.21 -6.09
N TYR A 121 -10.28 -16.26 -5.34
CA TYR A 121 -9.26 -17.03 -4.64
C TYR A 121 -8.50 -17.90 -5.64
N PRO A 122 -7.16 -17.85 -5.67
CA PRO A 122 -6.37 -18.61 -6.65
C PRO A 122 -6.64 -20.11 -6.66
N THR A 123 -7.05 -20.69 -5.52
CA THR A 123 -7.15 -22.14 -5.32
C THR A 123 -8.57 -22.67 -5.21
N ALA A 124 -9.59 -21.81 -5.09
CA ALA A 124 -10.94 -22.25 -4.68
C ALA A 124 -12.05 -21.91 -5.69
N GLY A 125 -11.72 -21.24 -6.80
CA GLY A 125 -12.69 -20.93 -7.88
C GLY A 125 -13.87 -20.03 -7.47
N ASN A 126 -13.89 -19.56 -6.23
CA ASN A 126 -14.86 -18.62 -5.68
C ASN A 126 -14.26 -17.22 -5.57
N PHE A 127 -15.14 -16.24 -5.35
CA PHE A 127 -14.76 -14.84 -5.24
C PHE A 127 -14.99 -14.33 -3.82
N LYS A 128 -14.09 -13.49 -3.34
CA LYS A 128 -14.41 -12.56 -2.25
C LYS A 128 -14.98 -11.29 -2.87
N LYS A 129 -16.10 -10.81 -2.32
CA LYS A 129 -16.64 -9.47 -2.60
C LYS A 129 -16.40 -8.55 -1.42
N VAL A 130 -16.08 -7.30 -1.69
CA VAL A 130 -15.93 -6.24 -0.70
C VAL A 130 -16.68 -5.02 -1.19
N GLU A 131 -17.62 -4.55 -0.38
CA GLU A 131 -18.35 -3.31 -0.59
C GLU A 131 -17.58 -2.14 0.02
N ILE A 132 -17.50 -1.05 -0.72
CA ILE A 132 -16.77 0.16 -0.33
C ILE A 132 -17.76 1.33 -0.36
N PRO A 133 -18.09 1.92 0.79
CA PRO A 133 -19.00 3.05 0.87
C PRO A 133 -18.46 4.26 0.11
N LYS A 134 -19.34 4.95 -0.63
CA LYS A 134 -18.99 6.16 -1.39
C LYS A 134 -18.34 7.25 -0.53
N GLY A 135 -18.78 7.39 0.72
CA GLY A 135 -18.24 8.37 1.66
C GLY A 135 -16.77 8.17 2.02
N ASP A 136 -16.26 6.95 1.87
CA ASP A 136 -14.88 6.61 2.17
C ASP A 136 -13.98 6.71 0.93
N ILE A 137 -14.53 6.65 -0.28
CA ILE A 137 -13.77 6.62 -1.53
C ILE A 137 -13.06 7.95 -1.76
N GLN A 138 -11.73 7.89 -1.89
CA GLN A 138 -10.87 9.03 -2.21
C GLN A 138 -10.48 9.04 -3.68
N SER A 139 -10.21 7.87 -4.27
CA SER A 139 -9.90 7.75 -5.70
C SER A 139 -10.26 6.37 -6.25
N ILE A 140 -10.54 6.31 -7.55
CA ILE A 140 -10.80 5.08 -8.30
C ILE A 140 -9.92 5.11 -9.53
N HIS A 141 -9.24 3.99 -9.80
CA HIS A 141 -8.49 3.77 -11.03
C HIS A 141 -9.05 2.53 -11.70
N LEU A 142 -9.28 2.61 -13.00
CA LEU A 142 -9.89 1.54 -13.78
C LEU A 142 -8.96 1.17 -14.95
N ALA A 143 -8.74 -0.11 -15.15
CA ALA A 143 -8.02 -0.61 -16.32
C ALA A 143 -8.79 -0.23 -17.60
N PRO A 144 -8.10 0.12 -18.70
CA PRO A 144 -8.70 0.65 -19.93
C PRO A 144 -9.80 -0.24 -20.52
#